data_AF-F2NXL5-F1
#
_entry.id   AF-F2NXL5-F1
#
_cell.length_a   1.000
_cell.length_b   1.000
_cell.length_c   1.000
_cell.angle_alpha   90.00
_cell.angle_beta   90.00
_cell.angle_gamma   90.00
#
_symmetry.space_group_name_H-M   'P 1'
#
loop_
_entity.id
_entity.type
_entity.pdbx_description
1 polymer ?
#
loop_
_entity_poly.entity_id
_entity_poly.type
_entity_poly.pdbx_seq_one_letter_code
_entity_poly.pdbx_strand_id
1 'polypeptide(L)'
;MWFYQKQPFVVDALLFVEIKFFKIYNGSMLTYFIAAAAFALIIFLLNLYIKFKSLENKNSEIKARKIRSENAKKKGLLVSCPICGSSLLPGEDLVSRVYRPMNVPDQLCTINGCPHCYPRVEPGLKRICPVCHKEIPLSDGHLVARLFNKTEGKKHVIVTGCNSCCKGKK
;
A
#
# COMPACT_ATOMS: atom_id res chain seq x y z
N MET A 1 -96.84 -5.68 -12.35
CA MET A 1 -95.99 -4.46 -12.25
C MET A 1 -95.12 -4.63 -11.01
N TRP A 2 -93.85 -5.05 -11.14
CA TRP A 2 -92.64 -4.21 -11.36
C TRP A 2 -92.59 -3.07 -10.32
N PHE A 3 -91.59 -2.95 -9.44
CA PHE A 3 -90.15 -2.97 -9.70
C PHE A 3 -89.33 -3.36 -8.46
N TYR A 4 -88.24 -4.06 -8.78
CA TYR A 4 -87.00 -4.22 -8.01
C TYR A 4 -86.46 -2.88 -7.47
N GLN A 5 -86.13 -2.80 -6.19
CA GLN A 5 -85.30 -1.70 -5.65
C GLN A 5 -84.10 -2.30 -4.89
N LYS A 6 -82.97 -2.40 -5.60
CA LYS A 6 -81.69 -2.91 -5.09
C LYS A 6 -81.03 -1.89 -4.17
N GLN A 7 -80.74 -2.37 -2.97
CA GLN A 7 -79.64 -2.05 -2.05
C GLN A 7 -78.60 -1.01 -2.50
N PRO A 8 -78.58 0.20 -1.91
CA PRO A 8 -77.44 1.12 -1.98
C PRO A 8 -76.47 1.03 -0.79
N PHE A 9 -76.87 0.42 0.34
CA PHE A 9 -76.12 0.57 1.60
C PHE A 9 -74.82 -0.28 1.70
N VAL A 10 -74.74 -1.40 0.98
CA VAL A 10 -73.61 -2.34 1.12
C VAL A 10 -72.38 -1.89 0.33
N VAL A 11 -72.56 -1.15 -0.76
CA VAL A 11 -71.45 -0.68 -1.62
C VAL A 11 -70.66 0.48 -1.00
N ASP A 12 -71.30 1.38 -0.26
CA ASP A 12 -70.62 2.51 0.39
C ASP A 12 -69.72 2.08 1.56
N ALA A 13 -70.11 1.04 2.30
CA ALA A 13 -69.33 0.52 3.42
C ALA A 13 -68.07 -0.24 2.96
N LEU A 14 -68.17 -1.02 1.88
CA LEU A 14 -67.03 -1.73 1.28
C LEU A 14 -65.99 -0.75 0.71
N LEU A 15 -66.44 0.32 0.05
CA LEU A 15 -65.56 1.32 -0.56
C LEU A 15 -64.84 2.17 0.51
N PHE A 16 -65.48 2.44 1.65
CA PHE A 16 -64.85 3.13 2.79
C PHE A 16 -63.79 2.26 3.50
N VAL A 17 -64.02 0.95 3.61
CA VAL A 17 -63.07 0.00 4.18
C VAL A 17 -61.85 -0.15 3.27
N GLU A 18 -62.03 -0.28 1.95
CA GLU A 18 -60.92 -0.34 0.99
C GLU A 18 -60.08 0.94 0.98
N ILE A 19 -60.70 2.14 1.01
CA ILE A 19 -59.96 3.41 1.06
C ILE A 19 -59.15 3.53 2.36
N LYS A 20 -59.71 3.16 3.51
CA LYS A 20 -58.97 3.18 4.79
C LYS A 20 -57.86 2.13 4.80
N PHE A 21 -58.10 0.93 4.29
CA PHE A 21 -57.09 -0.13 4.22
C PHE A 21 -55.94 0.28 3.30
N PHE A 22 -56.22 0.84 2.13
CA PHE A 22 -55.22 1.35 1.18
C PHE A 22 -54.41 2.51 1.77
N LYS A 23 -55.02 3.41 2.55
CA LYS A 23 -54.32 4.51 3.23
C LYS A 23 -53.40 4.01 4.36
N ILE A 24 -53.84 3.01 5.12
CA ILE A 24 -53.06 2.39 6.19
C ILE A 24 -51.89 1.58 5.63
N TYR A 25 -52.11 0.85 4.54
CA TYR A 25 -51.10 0.04 3.86
C TYR A 25 -50.03 0.91 3.17
N ASN A 26 -50.43 2.02 2.55
CA ASN A 26 -49.48 2.99 2.00
C ASN A 26 -48.74 3.78 3.08
N GLY A 27 -49.37 4.06 4.22
CA GLY A 27 -48.72 4.71 5.37
C GLY A 27 -47.63 3.83 5.99
N SER A 28 -47.90 2.54 6.21
CA SER A 28 -46.91 1.59 6.73
C SER A 28 -45.78 1.34 5.74
N MET A 29 -46.09 1.10 4.46
CA MET A 29 -45.07 0.94 3.41
C MET A 29 -44.17 2.19 3.29
N LEU A 30 -44.74 3.40 3.32
CA LEU A 30 -43.98 4.65 3.28
C LEU A 30 -43.02 4.77 4.47
N THR A 31 -43.44 4.38 5.68
CA THR A 31 -42.55 4.40 6.86
C THR A 31 -41.37 3.43 6.73
N TYR A 32 -41.57 2.24 6.14
CA TYR A 32 -40.46 1.32 5.87
C TYR A 32 -39.48 1.85 4.84
N PHE A 33 -39.96 2.50 3.77
CA PHE A 33 -39.08 3.14 2.78
C PHE A 33 -38.26 4.29 3.38
N ILE A 34 -38.87 5.11 4.23
CA ILE A 34 -38.17 6.20 4.94
C ILE A 34 -37.12 5.63 5.90
N ALA A 35 -37.46 4.57 6.66
CA ALA A 35 -36.52 3.91 7.55
C ALA A 35 -35.35 3.29 6.77
N ALA A 36 -35.61 2.59 5.66
CA ALA A 36 -34.58 2.01 4.80
C ALA A 36 -33.66 3.07 4.19
N ALA A 37 -34.21 4.20 3.73
CA ALA A 37 -33.44 5.32 3.22
C ALA A 37 -32.55 5.96 4.31
N ALA A 38 -33.07 6.12 5.53
CA ALA A 38 -32.30 6.60 6.67
C ALA A 38 -31.13 5.66 7.03
N PHE A 39 -31.37 4.34 7.07
CA PHE A 39 -30.32 3.35 7.29
C PHE A 39 -29.27 3.36 6.18
N ALA A 40 -29.68 3.47 4.91
CA ALA A 40 -28.75 3.55 3.78
C ALA A 40 -27.87 4.80 3.85
N LEU A 41 -28.44 5.96 4.23
CA LEU A 41 -27.68 7.19 4.45
C LEU A 41 -26.66 7.05 5.58
N ILE A 42 -27.05 6.42 6.70
CA ILE A 42 -26.13 6.20 7.83
C ILE A 42 -24.95 5.30 7.41
N ILE A 43 -25.22 4.19 6.72
CA ILE A 43 -24.16 3.27 6.24
C ILE A 43 -23.23 3.99 5.25
N PHE A 44 -23.78 4.81 4.35
CA PHE A 44 -23.01 5.58 3.40
C PHE A 44 -22.08 6.58 4.09
N LEU A 45 -22.58 7.34 5.07
CA LEU A 45 -21.79 8.29 5.86
C LEU A 45 -20.70 7.57 6.67
N LEU A 46 -21.00 6.40 7.25
CA LEU A 46 -20.02 5.62 8.00
C LEU A 46 -18.87 5.15 7.09
N ASN A 47 -19.19 4.66 5.89
CA ASN A 47 -18.20 4.25 4.90
C ASN A 47 -17.32 5.42 4.44
N LEU A 48 -17.91 6.59 4.19
CA LEU A 48 -17.14 7.80 3.86
C LEU A 48 -16.19 8.20 5.00
N TYR A 49 -16.67 8.17 6.24
CA TYR A 49 -15.85 8.50 7.41
C TYR A 49 -14.66 7.55 7.55
N ILE A 50 -14.86 6.24 7.42
CA ILE A 50 -13.78 5.24 7.48
C ILE A 50 -12.76 5.48 6.37
N LYS A 51 -13.22 5.76 5.15
CA LYS A 51 -12.34 6.03 3.99
C LYS A 51 -11.51 7.28 4.20
N PHE A 52 -12.12 8.35 4.72
CA PHE A 52 -11.46 9.63 4.98
C PHE A 52 -10.38 9.47 6.05
N LYS A 53 -10.70 8.79 7.16
CA LYS A 53 -9.75 8.48 8.25
C LYS A 53 -8.60 7.59 7.79
N SER A 54 -8.87 6.62 6.91
CA SER A 54 -7.83 5.76 6.32
C SER A 54 -6.85 6.56 5.44
N LEU A 55 -7.35 7.54 4.68
CA LEU A 55 -6.51 8.43 3.86
C LEU A 55 -5.59 9.30 4.73
N GLU A 56 -6.14 9.85 5.81
CA GLU A 56 -5.38 10.67 6.76
C GLU A 56 -4.26 9.86 7.43
N ASN A 57 -4.55 8.64 7.87
CA ASN A 57 -3.54 7.73 8.44
C ASN A 57 -2.44 7.36 7.45
N LYS A 58 -2.78 7.09 6.18
CA LYS A 58 -1.77 6.81 5.14
C LYS A 58 -0.87 8.02 4.89
N ASN A 59 -1.45 9.22 4.81
CA ASN A 59 -0.70 10.45 4.61
C ASN A 59 0.20 10.78 5.81
N SER A 60 -0.28 10.54 7.03
CA SER A 60 0.50 10.77 8.25
C SER A 60 1.70 9.81 8.37
N GLU A 61 1.53 8.53 8.02
CA GLU A 61 2.64 7.57 7.97
C GLU A 61 3.68 7.93 6.92
N ILE A 62 3.27 8.32 5.71
CA ILE A 62 4.17 8.74 4.64
C ILE A 62 4.96 9.99 5.07
N LYS A 63 4.28 10.96 5.71
CA LYS A 63 4.91 12.18 6.23
C LYS A 63 5.89 11.86 7.36
N ALA A 64 5.53 10.97 8.29
CA ALA A 64 6.39 10.53 9.37
C ALA A 64 7.65 9.79 8.86
N ARG A 65 7.52 8.92 7.85
CA ARG A 65 8.68 8.28 7.18
C ARG A 65 9.61 9.31 6.56
N LYS A 66 9.08 10.31 5.84
CA LYS A 66 9.89 11.39 5.26
C LYS A 66 10.65 12.17 6.33
N ILE A 67 9.98 12.59 7.41
CA ILE A 67 10.62 13.34 8.51
C ILE A 67 11.70 12.51 9.20
N ARG A 68 11.45 11.22 9.49
CA ARG A 68 12.48 10.32 10.04
C ARG A 68 13.68 10.18 9.11
N SER A 69 13.43 10.05 7.80
CA SER A 69 14.49 9.97 6.79
C SER A 69 15.33 11.25 6.69
N GLU A 70 14.72 12.44 6.83
CA GLU A 70 15.48 13.69 6.84
C GLU A 70 16.29 13.89 8.12
N ASN A 71 15.70 13.57 9.26
CA ASN A 71 16.36 13.73 10.56
C ASN A 71 17.57 12.80 10.70
N ALA A 72 17.51 11.57 10.18
CA ALA A 72 18.64 10.66 10.26
C ALA A 72 19.65 10.85 9.09
N LYS A 73 19.28 11.54 8.00
CA LYS A 73 20.24 12.15 7.05
C LYS A 73 21.05 13.27 7.72
N LYS A 74 20.39 14.16 8.46
CA LYS A 74 21.05 15.25 9.21
C LYS A 74 22.01 14.75 10.28
N LYS A 75 21.75 13.57 10.85
CA LYS A 75 22.64 12.93 11.84
C LYS A 75 23.77 12.12 11.21
N GLY A 76 23.85 11.99 9.87
CA GLY A 76 24.86 11.17 9.20
C GLY A 76 24.72 9.66 9.43
N LEU A 77 23.56 9.20 9.91
CA LEU A 77 23.32 7.79 10.27
C LEU A 77 22.60 6.97 9.19
N LEU A 78 21.95 7.60 8.20
CA LEU A 78 21.23 6.84 7.16
C LEU A 78 22.12 6.57 5.95
N VAL A 79 22.61 5.35 5.87
CA VAL A 79 23.13 4.79 4.63
C VAL A 79 21.93 4.42 3.75
N SER A 80 21.92 4.89 2.50
CA SER A 80 20.86 4.53 1.54
C SER A 80 21.24 3.26 0.78
N CYS A 81 20.26 2.40 0.48
CA CYS A 81 20.49 1.20 -0.31
C CYS A 81 20.92 1.57 -1.73
N PRO A 82 22.04 1.05 -2.26
CA PRO A 82 22.50 1.38 -3.61
C PRO A 82 21.65 0.77 -4.73
N ILE A 83 20.74 -0.18 -4.41
CA ILE A 83 19.87 -0.84 -5.40
C ILE A 83 18.49 -0.21 -5.48
N CYS A 84 17.87 0.06 -4.33
CA CYS A 84 16.47 0.52 -4.28
C CYS A 84 16.30 1.93 -3.72
N GLY A 85 17.37 2.53 -3.18
CA GLY A 85 17.31 3.88 -2.61
C GLY A 85 16.54 3.99 -1.29
N SER A 86 16.08 2.89 -0.71
CA SER A 86 15.50 2.91 0.64
C SER A 86 16.54 3.38 1.67
N SER A 87 16.09 4.11 2.68
CA SER A 87 16.95 4.51 3.80
C SER A 87 17.03 3.36 4.79
N LEU A 88 18.24 2.86 5.09
CA LEU A 88 18.42 1.80 6.08
C LEU A 88 18.37 2.41 7.48
N LEU A 89 17.54 1.84 8.35
CA LEU A 89 17.47 2.20 9.76
C LEU A 89 18.71 1.68 10.52
N PRO A 90 19.04 2.25 11.69
CA PRO A 90 20.11 1.72 12.54
C PRO A 90 19.83 0.26 12.91
N GLY A 91 20.74 -0.66 12.52
CA GLY A 91 20.60 -2.10 12.73
C GLY A 91 20.09 -2.89 11.51
N GLU A 92 19.70 -2.21 10.43
CA GLU A 92 19.46 -2.85 9.13
C GLU A 92 20.76 -2.86 8.32
N ASP A 93 21.20 -4.04 7.88
CA ASP A 93 22.42 -4.21 7.11
C ASP A 93 22.14 -4.69 5.67
N LEU A 94 23.08 -4.40 4.78
CA LEU A 94 23.06 -4.90 3.42
C LEU A 94 23.44 -6.39 3.38
N VAL A 95 22.60 -7.17 2.71
CA VAL A 95 22.88 -8.58 2.41
C VAL A 95 23.94 -8.61 1.33
N SER A 96 25.17 -8.97 1.70
CA SER A 96 26.32 -9.07 0.82
C SER A 96 27.07 -10.39 1.02
N ARG A 97 27.78 -10.82 -0.02
CA ARG A 97 28.66 -12.00 -0.01
C ARG A 97 30.05 -11.56 -0.39
N VAL A 98 31.03 -11.84 0.47
CA VAL A 98 32.45 -11.55 0.22
C VAL A 98 33.16 -12.85 -0.14
N TYR A 99 33.90 -12.86 -1.24
CA TYR A 99 34.65 -14.04 -1.67
C TYR A 99 36.00 -14.11 -0.94
N ARG A 100 36.42 -15.33 -0.55
CA ARG A 100 37.68 -15.60 0.16
C ARG A 100 38.87 -15.65 -0.81
N PRO A 101 40.13 -15.40 -0.37
CA PRO A 101 40.63 -15.28 1.01
C PRO A 101 40.42 -13.90 1.67
N MET A 102 40.24 -13.88 3.00
CA MET A 102 39.92 -12.66 3.76
C MET A 102 41.13 -11.72 3.99
N ASN A 103 42.35 -12.16 3.69
CA ASN A 103 43.59 -11.44 4.03
C ASN A 103 44.17 -10.59 2.88
N VAL A 104 43.43 -10.40 1.79
CA VAL A 104 43.88 -9.57 0.67
C VAL A 104 43.38 -8.13 0.79
N PRO A 105 44.16 -7.13 0.33
CA PRO A 105 43.78 -5.71 0.41
C PRO A 105 42.57 -5.38 -0.46
N ASP A 106 42.36 -6.12 -1.55
CA ASP A 106 41.22 -5.98 -2.47
C ASP A 106 40.44 -7.30 -2.54
N GLN A 107 39.15 -7.24 -2.24
CA GLN A 107 38.26 -8.39 -2.25
C GLN A 107 37.07 -8.15 -3.14
N LEU A 108 36.76 -9.15 -3.98
CA LEU A 108 35.50 -9.15 -4.69
C LEU A 108 34.35 -9.42 -3.71
N CYS A 109 33.31 -8.60 -3.78
CA CYS A 109 32.06 -8.81 -3.06
C CYS A 109 30.86 -8.59 -3.96
N THR A 110 29.77 -9.28 -3.65
CA THR A 110 28.49 -9.13 -4.32
C THR A 110 27.44 -8.65 -3.33
N ILE A 111 26.66 -7.64 -3.72
CA ILE A 111 25.61 -7.06 -2.90
C ILE A 111 24.27 -7.46 -3.51
N ASN A 112 23.47 -8.20 -2.75
CA ASN A 112 22.15 -8.66 -3.19
C ASN A 112 21.07 -7.61 -2.96
N GLY A 113 21.19 -6.84 -1.87
CA GLY A 113 20.24 -5.78 -1.53
C GLY A 113 20.14 -5.52 -0.04
N CYS A 114 19.10 -4.77 0.34
CA CYS A 114 18.68 -4.54 1.72
C CYS A 114 17.42 -5.38 2.04
N PRO A 115 16.99 -5.45 3.31
CA PRO A 115 15.80 -6.19 3.71
C PRO A 115 14.52 -5.80 2.95
N HIS A 116 14.43 -4.56 2.46
CA HIS A 116 13.26 -4.05 1.71
C HIS A 116 13.22 -4.47 0.23
N CYS A 117 14.37 -4.84 -0.35
CA CYS A 117 14.47 -5.19 -1.77
C CYS A 117 14.92 -6.62 -2.04
N TYR A 118 15.32 -7.36 -1.01
CA TYR A 118 15.74 -8.76 -1.07
C TYR A 118 15.37 -9.46 0.25
N PRO A 119 14.77 -10.66 0.25
CA PRO A 119 14.50 -11.55 -0.88
C PRO A 119 13.19 -11.24 -1.65
N ARG A 120 12.35 -10.33 -1.13
CA ARG A 120 11.18 -9.80 -1.84
C ARG A 120 11.29 -8.28 -1.93
N VAL A 121 10.74 -7.72 -3.00
CA VAL A 121 10.69 -6.27 -3.19
C VAL A 121 9.37 -5.76 -2.60
N GLU A 122 9.47 -4.82 -1.67
CA GLU A 122 8.31 -4.11 -1.15
C GLU A 122 7.57 -3.34 -2.27
N PRO A 123 6.24 -3.25 -2.22
CA PRO A 123 5.46 -2.59 -3.26
C PRO A 123 5.83 -1.11 -3.37
N GLY A 124 6.16 -0.67 -4.59
CA GLY A 124 6.56 0.71 -4.89
C GLY A 124 8.07 0.96 -4.94
N LEU A 125 8.91 -0.03 -4.62
CA LEU A 125 10.36 0.03 -4.80
C LEU A 125 10.78 -0.60 -6.12
N LYS A 126 11.78 0.00 -6.78
CA LYS A 126 12.41 -0.53 -8.00
C LYS A 126 13.88 -0.83 -7.72
N ARG A 127 14.39 -1.92 -8.30
CA ARG A 127 15.80 -2.30 -8.21
C ARG A 127 16.54 -1.72 -9.41
N ILE A 128 17.27 -0.63 -9.23
CA ILE A 128 17.95 0.09 -10.31
C ILE A 128 19.46 0.05 -10.09
N CYS A 129 20.22 -0.24 -11.14
CA CYS A 129 21.68 -0.18 -11.05
C CYS A 129 22.16 1.28 -11.00
N PRO A 130 23.01 1.67 -10.03
CA PRO A 130 23.50 3.05 -9.94
C PRO A 130 24.47 3.43 -11.08
N VAL A 131 25.00 2.46 -11.81
CA VAL A 131 25.99 2.70 -12.88
C VAL A 131 25.31 2.80 -14.25
N CYS A 132 24.46 1.83 -14.60
CA CYS A 132 23.83 1.78 -15.91
C CYS A 132 22.34 2.08 -15.90
N HIS A 133 21.75 2.39 -14.74
CA HIS A 133 20.35 2.79 -14.57
C HIS A 133 19.31 1.78 -15.09
N LYS A 134 19.75 0.55 -15.41
CA LYS A 134 18.88 -0.56 -15.81
C LYS A 134 18.31 -1.26 -14.59
N GLU A 135 17.13 -1.86 -14.79
CA GLU A 135 16.47 -2.66 -13.76
C GLU A 135 17.24 -3.96 -13.50
N ILE A 136 17.39 -4.29 -12.22
CA ILE A 136 18.12 -5.47 -11.74
C ILE A 136 17.09 -6.54 -11.35
N PRO A 137 17.08 -7.72 -11.98
CA PRO A 137 16.14 -8.79 -11.66
C PRO A 137 16.37 -9.33 -10.24
N LEU A 138 15.31 -9.86 -9.61
CA LEU A 138 15.34 -10.35 -8.24
C LEU A 138 15.99 -11.74 -8.09
N SER A 139 15.86 -12.60 -9.12
CA SER A 139 16.33 -13.99 -9.07
C SER A 139 17.86 -14.09 -9.01
N ASP A 140 18.57 -13.35 -9.87
CA ASP A 140 20.03 -13.47 -10.05
C ASP A 140 20.76 -12.11 -10.16
N GLY A 141 20.01 -11.02 -10.06
CA GLY A 141 20.54 -9.68 -10.22
C GLY A 141 21.19 -9.18 -8.93
N HIS A 142 22.51 -9.09 -8.95
CA HIS A 142 23.33 -8.55 -7.86
C HIS A 142 24.22 -7.41 -8.36
N LEU A 143 24.64 -6.56 -7.42
CA LEU A 143 25.71 -5.60 -7.66
C LEU A 143 27.06 -6.28 -7.40
N VAL A 144 28.02 -5.98 -8.26
CA VAL A 144 29.43 -6.32 -8.09
C VAL A 144 30.12 -5.12 -7.47
N ALA A 145 30.84 -5.38 -6.38
CA ALA A 145 31.58 -4.38 -5.64
C ALA A 145 32.94 -4.93 -5.24
N ARG A 146 33.85 -4.01 -4.89
CA ARG A 146 35.14 -4.35 -4.31
C ARG A 146 35.22 -3.82 -2.88
N LEU A 147 35.61 -4.69 -1.97
CA LEU A 147 35.84 -4.40 -0.57
C LEU A 147 37.34 -4.18 -0.37
N PHE A 148 37.71 -2.97 0.02
CA PHE A 148 39.08 -2.61 0.33
C PHE A 148 39.30 -2.70 1.85
N ASN A 149 40.19 -3.61 2.24
CA ASN A 149 40.63 -3.77 3.61
C ASN A 149 41.84 -2.84 3.82
N LYS A 150 41.63 -1.69 4.44
CA LYS A 150 42.75 -0.87 4.94
C LYS A 150 43.35 -1.53 6.18
N THR A 151 44.66 -1.46 6.31
CA THR A 151 45.42 -1.94 7.47
C THR A 151 45.05 -1.19 8.75
N GLU A 152 44.64 0.08 8.61
CA GLU A 152 44.17 0.93 9.70
C GLU A 152 42.87 1.65 9.27
N GLY A 153 41.76 1.37 9.96
CA GLY A 153 40.46 2.03 9.75
C GLY A 153 39.31 1.12 9.34
N LYS A 154 38.17 1.73 8.95
CA LYS A 154 36.97 1.02 8.50
C LYS A 154 37.17 0.48 7.08
N LYS A 155 36.59 -0.70 6.81
CA LYS A 155 36.59 -1.26 5.45
C LYS A 155 35.72 -0.40 4.53
N HIS A 156 36.17 -0.18 3.30
CA HIS A 156 35.45 0.61 2.31
C HIS A 156 34.97 -0.27 1.18
N VAL A 157 33.70 -0.14 0.80
CA VAL A 157 33.10 -0.84 -0.34
C VAL A 157 32.91 0.15 -1.47
N ILE A 158 33.38 -0.21 -2.67
CA ILE A 158 33.17 0.55 -3.90
C ILE A 158 32.33 -0.30 -4.84
N VAL A 159 31.15 0.21 -5.21
CA VAL A 159 30.26 -0.47 -6.16
C VAL A 159 30.77 -0.24 -7.58
N THR A 160 31.05 -1.33 -8.31
CA THR A 160 31.55 -1.29 -9.68
C THR A 160 30.42 -1.30 -10.72
N GLY A 161 29.33 -2.03 -10.45
CA GLY A 161 28.20 -2.14 -11.38
C GLY A 161 27.27 -3.31 -11.03
N CYS A 162 26.30 -3.61 -11.89
CA CYS A 162 25.50 -4.84 -11.78
C CYS A 162 26.05 -5.96 -12.68
N ASN A 163 25.60 -7.19 -12.45
CA ASN A 163 25.94 -8.37 -13.26
C ASN A 163 25.87 -8.10 -14.79
N SER A 164 24.82 -7.43 -15.26
CA SER A 164 24.65 -7.13 -16.69
C SER A 164 25.66 -6.11 -17.22
N CYS A 165 26.02 -5.12 -16.42
CA CYS A 165 26.87 -4.00 -16.86
C CYS A 165 28.37 -4.32 -16.70
N CYS A 166 28.71 -5.24 -15.80
CA CYS A 166 30.08 -5.76 -15.68
C CYS A 166 30.41 -6.82 -16.75
N LYS A 167 29.44 -7.63 -17.21
CA LYS A 167 29.67 -8.64 -18.26
C LYS A 167 30.00 -8.07 -19.64
N GLY A 168 29.57 -6.84 -19.93
CA GLY A 168 29.74 -6.21 -21.25
C GLY A 168 31.07 -5.48 -21.45
N LYS A 169 31.91 -5.35 -20.41
CA LYS A 169 33.26 -4.78 -20.53
C LYS A 169 34.25 -5.91 -20.86
N LYS A 170 34.33 -6.29 -22.12
CA LYS A 170 35.47 -7.05 -22.67
C LYS A 170 36.40 -6.09 -23.37
#